data_AF-A0A9E5KCT9-F1
#
_entry.id   AF-A0A9E5KCT9-F1
#
_cell.length_a   1.000
_cell.length_b   1.000
_cell.length_c   1.000
_cell.angle_alpha   90.00
_cell.angle_beta   90.00
_cell.angle_gamma   90.00
#
_symmetry.space_group_name_H-M   'P 1'
#
loop_
_entity.id
_entity.type
_entity.pdbx_description
1 polymer ?
#
loop_
_entity_poly.entity_id
_entity_poly.type
_entity_poly.pdbx_seq_one_letter_code
_entity_poly.pdbx_strand_id
1 'polypeptide(L)'
;EPNSSSRVAAGLITPVAGQRFVVSWRYDEAWPIAEAHYREVESLSGTMLLVDRPMTRLIENEREAGFWAIKRESLPRHLWRELEPGELPDTIHAPLGGVVLPAAARLDVAGYLDATRQLLAASGGCRFLTGRIRLPEDLHYSGGMWHVEPLGVRVTRVVFCQGFEARGNPWFEGLSFNPSKGEILDIEVPGLAASHTIHRGVWLVPAANGAWRAGSTYTWHDTSAFPTESGCAEIVERLERFLKMPFQVTKQSAGIRPNIHGFTPVIGSHPTVDGLAFFNGLGSKGSLLAPMMSDQLARHLVLGEPVSRDVDVRFRMRGERS
;
A
#
# COMPACT_ATOMS: atom_id res chain seq x y z
N GLU A 1 -15.84 3.52 -3.28
CA GLU A 1 -16.10 3.31 -1.85
C GLU A 1 -15.13 4.14 -1.02
N PRO A 2 -15.61 4.95 -0.06
CA PRO A 2 -14.77 5.85 0.74
C PRO A 2 -13.84 5.10 1.72
N ASN A 3 -14.23 3.91 2.18
CA ASN A 3 -13.47 3.12 3.17
C ASN A 3 -12.59 2.02 2.53
N SER A 4 -12.32 2.11 1.21
CA SER A 4 -11.40 1.17 0.57
C SER A 4 -9.98 1.39 1.07
N SER A 5 -9.17 0.32 1.13
CA SER A 5 -7.80 0.37 1.64
C SER A 5 -6.96 1.45 0.97
N SER A 6 -7.16 1.64 -0.33
CA SER A 6 -6.44 2.63 -1.14
C SER A 6 -6.88 4.07 -0.87
N ARG A 7 -8.17 4.31 -0.55
CA ARG A 7 -8.66 5.65 -0.17
C ARG A 7 -8.20 6.07 1.22
N VAL A 8 -7.95 5.09 2.10
CA VAL A 8 -7.44 5.30 3.46
C VAL A 8 -5.90 5.35 3.51
N ALA A 9 -5.20 4.80 2.50
CA ALA A 9 -3.75 4.64 2.54
C ALA A 9 -3.00 5.98 2.73
N ALA A 10 -1.94 5.93 3.56
CA ALA A 10 -1.02 7.06 3.74
C ALA A 10 -0.08 7.27 2.53
N GLY A 11 0.08 6.23 1.71
CA GLY A 11 0.88 6.23 0.48
C GLY A 11 2.39 6.23 0.70
N LEU A 12 2.86 5.79 1.87
CA LEU A 12 4.29 5.71 2.19
C LEU A 12 4.98 4.67 1.30
N ILE A 13 6.10 5.07 0.72
CA ILE A 13 7.01 4.23 -0.06
C ILE A 13 8.35 4.23 0.67
N THR A 14 8.75 3.07 1.19
CA THR A 14 9.92 2.97 2.07
C THR A 14 10.88 1.89 1.59
N PRO A 15 12.18 2.21 1.39
CA PRO A 15 13.19 1.24 0.97
C PRO A 15 13.50 0.20 2.02
N VAL A 16 13.37 0.56 3.31
CA VAL A 16 13.70 -0.28 4.45
C VAL A 16 12.51 -0.30 5.41
N ALA A 17 12.03 -1.48 5.79
CA ALA A 17 10.80 -1.65 6.56
C ALA A 17 10.90 -2.73 7.65
N GLY A 18 9.94 -2.69 8.59
CA GLY A 18 9.78 -3.67 9.67
C GLY A 18 10.87 -3.61 10.76
N GLN A 19 10.60 -4.16 11.94
CA GLN A 19 11.48 -4.08 13.12
C GLN A 19 12.93 -4.56 12.90
N ARG A 20 13.16 -5.37 11.85
CA ARG A 20 14.48 -5.91 11.49
C ARG A 20 15.18 -5.16 10.34
N PHE A 21 14.68 -3.99 9.95
CA PHE A 21 15.27 -3.12 8.92
C PHE A 21 15.57 -3.87 7.61
N VAL A 22 14.59 -4.61 7.10
CA VAL A 22 14.74 -5.40 5.87
C VAL A 22 14.44 -4.52 4.67
N VAL A 23 15.22 -4.69 3.60
CA VAL A 23 14.95 -4.04 2.31
C VAL A 23 13.57 -4.47 1.81
N SER A 24 12.78 -3.52 1.37
CA SER A 24 11.49 -3.81 0.74
C SER A 24 11.70 -4.72 -0.47
N TRP A 25 10.96 -5.82 -0.51
CA TRP A 25 11.04 -6.80 -1.60
C TRP A 25 10.98 -6.13 -2.97
N ARG A 26 12.00 -6.40 -3.80
CA ARG A 26 12.21 -5.83 -5.15
C ARG A 26 12.17 -4.30 -5.21
N TYR A 27 12.63 -3.62 -4.15
CA TYR A 27 12.61 -2.15 -4.11
C TYR A 27 13.39 -1.51 -5.27
N ASP A 28 14.63 -1.94 -5.52
CA ASP A 28 15.48 -1.36 -6.59
C ASP A 28 14.90 -1.58 -7.99
N GLU A 29 14.07 -2.61 -8.17
CA GLU A 29 13.36 -2.87 -9.43
C GLU A 29 12.04 -2.08 -9.50
N ALA A 30 11.27 -2.04 -8.41
CA ALA A 30 9.93 -1.48 -8.38
C ALA A 30 9.93 0.06 -8.28
N TRP A 31 10.90 0.66 -7.58
CA TRP A 31 10.92 2.09 -7.33
C TRP A 31 11.06 2.92 -8.62
N PRO A 32 12.03 2.65 -9.52
CA PRO A 32 12.14 3.42 -10.77
C PRO A 32 10.88 3.34 -11.64
N ILE A 33 10.22 2.18 -11.67
CA ILE A 33 8.97 1.97 -12.41
C ILE A 33 7.84 2.77 -11.76
N ALA A 34 7.72 2.72 -10.44
CA ALA A 34 6.69 3.43 -9.70
C ALA A 34 6.86 4.95 -9.81
N GLU A 35 8.08 5.45 -9.62
CA GLU A 35 8.41 6.85 -9.78
C GLU A 35 8.06 7.35 -11.18
N ALA A 36 8.57 6.69 -12.22
CA ALA A 36 8.30 7.08 -13.61
C ALA A 36 6.81 7.11 -13.92
N HIS A 37 6.06 6.09 -13.50
CA HIS A 37 4.62 6.00 -13.68
C HIS A 37 3.87 7.14 -12.98
N TYR A 38 4.20 7.42 -11.71
CA TYR A 38 3.52 8.50 -10.99
C TYR A 38 3.86 9.87 -11.56
N ARG A 39 5.13 10.13 -11.94
CA ARG A 39 5.53 11.37 -12.61
C ARG A 39 4.84 11.55 -13.95
N GLU A 40 4.63 10.48 -14.71
CA GLU A 40 3.84 10.51 -15.94
C GLU A 40 2.38 10.92 -15.66
N VAL A 41 1.74 10.32 -14.65
CA VAL A 41 0.37 10.71 -14.26
C VAL A 41 0.30 12.15 -13.77
N GLU A 42 1.30 12.64 -13.03
CA GLU A 42 1.38 14.07 -12.67
C GLU A 42 1.44 14.96 -13.92
N SER A 43 2.28 14.61 -14.90
CA SER A 43 2.40 15.34 -16.15
C SER A 43 1.11 15.37 -16.97
N LEU A 44 0.38 14.25 -17.02
CA LEU A 44 -0.87 14.14 -17.78
C LEU A 44 -2.04 14.83 -17.09
N SER A 45 -2.08 14.78 -15.75
CA SER A 45 -3.20 15.32 -14.96
C SER A 45 -3.00 16.77 -14.50
N GLY A 46 -1.76 17.28 -14.54
CA GLY A 46 -1.40 18.57 -13.95
C GLY A 46 -1.50 18.61 -12.42
N THR A 47 -1.65 17.45 -11.76
CA THR A 47 -1.79 17.34 -10.31
C THR A 47 -0.50 16.81 -9.71
N MET A 48 0.00 17.41 -8.63
CA MET A 48 1.12 16.86 -7.86
C MET A 48 0.62 15.70 -6.97
N LEU A 49 1.23 14.53 -7.12
CA LEU A 49 0.83 13.27 -6.50
C LEU A 49 1.99 12.61 -5.75
N LEU A 50 3.22 12.67 -6.28
CA LEU A 50 4.39 12.05 -5.69
C LEU A 50 5.28 13.11 -5.05
N VAL A 51 5.49 12.96 -3.75
CA VAL A 51 6.37 13.83 -2.98
C VAL A 51 7.58 13.04 -2.52
N ASP A 52 8.75 13.44 -2.99
CA ASP A 52 10.03 12.93 -2.49
C ASP A 52 10.19 13.46 -1.07
N ARG A 53 10.05 12.55 -0.10
CA ARG A 53 10.14 12.90 1.31
C ARG A 53 10.97 11.84 2.01
N PRO A 54 12.19 12.19 2.43
CA PRO A 54 12.95 11.35 3.30
C PRO A 54 12.10 10.90 4.49
N MET A 55 12.36 9.70 4.96
CA MET A 55 11.70 9.18 6.14
C MET A 55 12.72 9.01 7.23
N THR A 56 12.44 9.57 8.40
CA THR A 56 13.22 9.33 9.59
C THR A 56 12.56 8.22 10.40
N ARG A 57 13.25 7.10 10.52
CA ARG A 57 12.84 6.00 11.36
C ARG A 57 13.63 6.03 12.67
N LEU A 58 12.96 6.32 13.78
CA LEU A 58 13.57 6.32 15.10
C LEU A 58 13.73 4.88 15.59
N ILE A 59 14.83 4.62 16.30
CA ILE A 59 15.03 3.35 16.99
C ILE A 59 14.11 3.35 18.23
N GLU A 60 13.18 2.40 18.28
CA GLU A 60 12.12 2.44 19.30
C GLU A 60 12.64 2.09 20.69
N ASN A 61 13.53 1.11 20.77
CA ASN A 61 14.05 0.50 22.00
C ASN A 61 15.38 -0.24 21.73
N GLU A 62 16.03 -0.72 22.79
CA GLU A 62 17.30 -1.46 22.74
C GLU A 62 17.27 -2.70 21.85
N ARG A 63 16.10 -3.37 21.74
CA ARG A 63 15.96 -4.54 20.86
C ARG A 63 16.06 -4.13 19.39
N GLU A 64 15.39 -3.05 18.99
CA GLU A 64 15.56 -2.50 17.63
C GLU A 64 16.98 -1.98 17.41
N ALA A 65 17.62 -1.38 18.43
CA ALA A 65 19.01 -0.94 18.35
C ALA A 65 19.96 -2.11 18.03
N GLY A 66 19.76 -3.25 18.69
CA GLY A 66 20.51 -4.48 18.40
C GLY A 66 20.28 -5.01 16.99
N PHE A 67 19.02 -5.00 16.50
CA PHE A 67 18.76 -5.36 15.10
C PHE A 67 19.40 -4.39 14.11
N TRP A 68 19.37 -3.09 14.40
CA TRP A 68 20.01 -2.08 13.59
C TRP A 68 21.53 -2.25 13.50
N ALA A 69 22.18 -2.48 14.64
CA ALA A 69 23.63 -2.67 14.73
C ALA A 69 24.13 -3.81 13.83
N ILE A 70 23.37 -4.91 13.74
CA ILE A 70 23.66 -6.02 12.82
C ILE A 70 23.32 -5.63 11.38
N LYS A 71 22.13 -5.06 11.18
CA LYS A 71 21.58 -4.90 9.84
C LYS A 71 22.31 -3.83 9.03
N ARG A 72 22.82 -2.78 9.68
CA ARG A 72 23.58 -1.69 9.04
C ARG A 72 24.88 -2.15 8.36
N GLU A 73 25.45 -3.30 8.75
CA GLU A 73 26.63 -3.86 8.08
C GLU A 73 26.32 -4.45 6.70
N SER A 74 25.08 -4.90 6.47
CA SER A 74 24.65 -5.55 5.23
C SER A 74 23.66 -4.73 4.39
N LEU A 75 23.12 -3.63 4.91
CA LEU A 75 22.19 -2.78 4.17
C LEU A 75 22.91 -1.94 3.11
N PRO A 76 22.40 -1.88 1.86
CA PRO A 76 22.95 -1.03 0.82
C PRO A 76 23.06 0.43 1.30
N ARG A 77 24.26 0.99 1.24
CA ARG A 77 24.57 2.31 1.85
C ARG A 77 23.81 3.47 1.25
N HIS A 78 23.37 3.38 0.00
CA HIS A 78 22.60 4.43 -0.65
C HIS A 78 21.16 4.54 -0.12
N LEU A 79 20.64 3.52 0.59
CA LEU A 79 19.27 3.50 1.10
C LEU A 79 19.11 4.22 2.44
N TRP A 80 20.21 4.57 3.13
CA TRP A 80 20.12 5.05 4.49
C TRP A 80 21.31 5.93 4.93
N ARG A 81 21.05 6.78 5.93
CA ARG A 81 22.03 7.51 6.73
C ARG A 81 21.73 7.31 8.21
N GLU A 82 22.76 7.15 9.04
CA GLU A 82 22.59 7.12 10.49
C GLU A 82 22.10 8.47 11.00
N LEU A 83 21.21 8.45 11.98
CA LEU A 83 20.74 9.63 12.70
C LEU A 83 21.21 9.51 14.15
N GLU A 84 22.11 10.38 14.55
CA GLU A 84 22.63 10.44 15.90
C GLU A 84 21.59 11.03 16.88
N PRO A 85 21.63 10.65 18.16
CA PRO A 85 20.86 11.30 19.20
C PRO A 85 21.11 12.82 19.22
N GLY A 86 20.04 13.61 19.24
CA GLY A 86 20.12 15.08 19.25
C GLY A 86 20.19 15.76 17.87
N GLU A 87 20.25 15.01 16.76
CA GLU A 87 20.15 15.61 15.41
C GLU A 87 18.76 16.18 15.09
N LEU A 88 17.71 15.69 15.74
CA LEU A 88 16.35 16.16 15.53
C LEU A 88 15.99 17.33 16.45
N PRO A 89 15.02 18.19 16.05
CA PRO A 89 14.51 19.24 16.92
C PRO A 89 13.99 18.68 18.25
N ASP A 90 14.07 19.50 19.31
CA ASP A 90 13.63 19.12 20.66
C ASP A 90 12.16 18.69 20.74
N THR A 91 11.34 19.05 19.75
CA THR A 91 9.95 18.61 19.60
C THR A 91 9.81 17.11 19.36
N ILE A 92 10.90 16.42 19.00
CA ILE A 92 10.93 14.97 18.76
C ILE A 92 11.83 14.29 19.81
N HIS A 93 11.29 13.29 20.51
CA HIS A 93 12.01 12.47 21.47
C HIS A 93 12.63 11.24 20.78
N ALA A 94 13.94 11.28 20.56
CA ALA A 94 14.72 10.23 19.88
C ALA A 94 16.04 9.91 20.62
N PRO A 95 15.99 9.33 21.84
CA PRO A 95 17.18 9.16 22.68
C PRO A 95 18.20 8.15 22.12
N LEU A 96 17.75 7.20 21.29
CA LEU A 96 18.58 6.19 20.65
C LEU A 96 18.94 6.56 19.19
N GLY A 97 18.63 7.78 18.76
CA GLY A 97 18.79 8.18 17.36
C GLY A 97 17.85 7.43 16.42
N GLY A 98 18.32 7.15 15.22
CA GLY A 98 17.50 6.55 14.17
C GLY A 98 18.23 6.31 12.85
N VAL A 99 17.42 6.19 11.80
CA VAL A 99 17.86 5.95 10.43
C VAL A 99 17.08 6.89 9.52
N VAL A 100 17.78 7.71 8.75
CA VAL A 100 17.18 8.51 7.67
C VAL A 100 17.18 7.67 6.40
N LEU A 101 16.05 7.57 5.74
CA LEU A 101 15.85 6.89 4.46
C LEU A 101 15.64 7.95 3.37
N PRO A 102 16.70 8.39 2.67
CA PRO A 102 16.60 9.47 1.69
C PRO A 102 15.76 9.10 0.46
N ALA A 103 15.76 7.82 0.07
CA ALA A 103 14.97 7.30 -1.04
C ALA A 103 13.51 6.96 -0.65
N ALA A 104 13.03 7.43 0.51
CA ALA A 104 11.62 7.31 0.84
C ALA A 104 10.80 8.35 0.06
N ALA A 105 9.55 8.00 -0.22
CA ALA A 105 8.61 8.88 -0.89
C ALA A 105 7.20 8.69 -0.36
N ARG A 106 6.30 9.56 -0.78
CA ARG A 106 4.87 9.45 -0.48
C ARG A 106 4.04 9.75 -1.72
N LEU A 107 3.11 8.84 -2.02
CA LEU A 107 2.05 9.06 -3.00
C LEU A 107 0.79 9.58 -2.31
N ASP A 108 0.17 10.65 -2.83
CA ASP A 108 -1.23 10.92 -2.55
C ASP A 108 -2.10 9.90 -3.27
N VAL A 109 -2.39 8.78 -2.60
CA VAL A 109 -3.12 7.65 -3.19
C VAL A 109 -4.54 8.05 -3.59
N ALA A 110 -5.21 8.89 -2.79
CA ALA A 110 -6.57 9.33 -3.11
C ALA A 110 -6.57 10.23 -4.34
N GLY A 111 -5.67 11.23 -4.38
CA GLY A 111 -5.46 12.10 -5.54
C GLY A 111 -5.08 11.30 -6.79
N TYR A 112 -4.20 10.30 -6.65
CA TYR A 112 -3.78 9.44 -7.76
C TYR A 112 -4.95 8.65 -8.35
N LEU A 113 -5.82 8.09 -7.52
CA LEU A 113 -7.01 7.36 -7.97
C LEU A 113 -7.98 8.29 -8.71
N ASP A 114 -8.16 9.52 -8.22
CA ASP A 114 -9.05 10.50 -8.85
C ASP A 114 -8.49 10.97 -10.20
N ALA A 115 -7.22 11.37 -10.24
CA ALA A 115 -6.52 11.79 -11.45
C ALA A 115 -6.52 10.68 -12.52
N THR A 116 -6.15 9.46 -12.13
CA THR A 116 -6.12 8.32 -13.07
C THR A 116 -7.51 7.98 -13.61
N ARG A 117 -8.55 8.02 -12.76
CA ARG A 117 -9.92 7.80 -13.21
C ARG A 117 -10.37 8.86 -14.23
N GLN A 118 -10.02 10.12 -14.02
CA GLN A 118 -10.34 11.21 -14.95
C GLN A 118 -9.62 11.02 -16.29
N LEU A 119 -8.31 10.72 -16.27
CA LEU A 119 -7.52 10.44 -17.47
C LEU A 119 -8.10 9.27 -18.28
N LEU A 120 -8.44 8.17 -17.61
CA LEU A 120 -9.05 7.01 -18.26
C LEU A 120 -10.45 7.30 -18.81
N ALA A 121 -11.25 8.12 -18.13
CA ALA A 121 -12.57 8.52 -18.64
C ALA A 121 -12.44 9.42 -19.88
N ALA A 122 -11.41 10.27 -19.94
CA ALA A 122 -11.16 11.17 -21.05
C ALA A 122 -10.58 10.45 -22.29
N SER A 123 -9.94 9.29 -22.14
CA SER A 123 -9.32 8.56 -23.26
C SER A 123 -10.31 7.94 -24.25
N GLY A 124 -11.60 7.87 -23.90
CA GLY A 124 -12.65 7.24 -24.72
C GLY A 124 -12.60 5.70 -24.77
N GLY A 125 -11.51 5.07 -24.32
CA GLY A 125 -11.33 3.62 -24.30
C GLY A 125 -11.79 2.92 -23.02
N CYS A 126 -12.19 3.67 -21.98
CA CYS A 126 -12.59 3.12 -20.68
C CYS A 126 -14.01 3.53 -20.30
N ARG A 127 -14.77 2.58 -19.76
CA ARG A 127 -16.09 2.83 -19.16
C ARG A 127 -16.06 2.46 -17.69
N PHE A 128 -16.47 3.39 -16.84
CA PHE A 128 -16.63 3.13 -15.41
C PHE A 128 -18.08 2.80 -15.09
N LEU A 129 -18.30 1.58 -14.62
CA LEU A 129 -19.60 1.12 -14.16
C LEU A 129 -19.56 0.91 -12.64
N THR A 130 -20.68 1.11 -11.98
CA THR A 130 -20.81 0.90 -10.54
C THR A 130 -22.02 0.03 -10.28
N GLY A 131 -21.79 -1.08 -9.59
CA GLY A 131 -22.81 -2.05 -9.23
C GLY A 131 -22.19 -3.09 -8.31
N ARG A 132 -23.04 -3.76 -7.53
CA ARG A 132 -22.63 -4.88 -6.70
C ARG A 132 -22.65 -6.15 -7.56
N ILE A 133 -21.58 -6.92 -7.49
CA ILE A 133 -21.44 -8.19 -8.21
C ILE A 133 -21.33 -9.29 -7.15
N ARG A 134 -22.24 -10.27 -7.18
CA ARG A 134 -22.23 -11.48 -6.35
C ARG A 134 -21.57 -12.61 -7.13
N LEU A 135 -20.62 -13.26 -6.49
CA LEU A 135 -19.87 -14.34 -7.11
C LEU A 135 -20.29 -15.69 -6.51
N PRO A 136 -20.48 -16.73 -7.33
CA PRO A 136 -20.31 -16.74 -8.79
C PRO A 136 -21.57 -16.32 -9.58
N GLU A 137 -22.69 -16.04 -8.92
CA GLU A 137 -24.03 -16.02 -9.54
C GLU A 137 -24.19 -14.97 -10.65
N ASP A 138 -23.59 -13.80 -10.49
CA ASP A 138 -23.79 -12.68 -11.41
C ASP A 138 -22.82 -12.74 -12.64
N LEU A 139 -21.97 -13.78 -12.73
CA LEU A 139 -20.97 -13.99 -13.79
C LEU A 139 -21.22 -15.30 -14.53
N HIS A 140 -21.51 -15.22 -15.82
CA HIS A 140 -21.75 -16.39 -16.67
C HIS A 140 -20.80 -16.44 -17.85
N TYR A 141 -20.23 -17.61 -18.14
CA TYR A 141 -19.42 -17.82 -19.33
C TYR A 141 -20.24 -18.51 -20.43
N SER A 142 -20.37 -17.88 -21.59
CA SER A 142 -21.06 -18.46 -22.75
C SER A 142 -20.50 -17.92 -24.06
N GLY A 143 -20.31 -18.80 -25.05
CA GLY A 143 -19.84 -18.39 -26.38
C GLY A 143 -18.49 -17.66 -26.39
N GLY A 144 -17.55 -18.05 -25.52
CA GLY A 144 -16.22 -17.42 -25.44
C GLY A 144 -16.19 -16.08 -24.70
N MET A 145 -17.27 -15.68 -24.03
CA MET A 145 -17.38 -14.40 -23.32
C MET A 145 -17.96 -14.58 -21.93
N TRP A 146 -17.49 -13.74 -21.01
CA TRP A 146 -18.06 -13.53 -19.69
C TRP A 146 -19.16 -12.47 -19.75
N HIS A 147 -20.30 -12.78 -19.16
CA HIS A 147 -21.45 -11.89 -19.02
C HIS A 147 -21.52 -11.46 -17.56
N VAL A 148 -21.47 -10.14 -17.31
CA VAL A 148 -21.63 -9.55 -15.98
C VAL A 148 -23.04 -8.98 -15.88
N GLU A 149 -23.97 -9.78 -15.36
CA GLU A 149 -25.41 -9.54 -15.49
C GLU A 149 -25.87 -8.20 -14.89
N PRO A 150 -25.49 -7.82 -13.64
CA PRO A 150 -25.95 -6.57 -13.02
C PRO A 150 -25.47 -5.31 -13.75
N LEU A 151 -24.43 -5.43 -14.57
CA LEU A 151 -23.85 -4.32 -15.33
C LEU A 151 -24.22 -4.36 -16.82
N GLY A 152 -24.87 -5.43 -17.29
CA GLY A 152 -25.25 -5.61 -18.69
C GLY A 152 -24.08 -5.62 -19.67
N VAL A 153 -22.88 -6.05 -19.24
CA VAL A 153 -21.68 -6.07 -20.08
C VAL A 153 -21.24 -7.48 -20.44
N ARG A 154 -20.68 -7.63 -21.64
CA ARG A 154 -20.01 -8.83 -22.11
C ARG A 154 -18.55 -8.51 -22.36
N VAL A 155 -17.67 -9.37 -21.88
CA VAL A 155 -16.22 -9.19 -21.95
C VAL A 155 -15.54 -10.51 -22.27
N THR A 156 -14.41 -10.47 -22.97
CA THR A 156 -13.59 -11.67 -23.19
C THR A 156 -12.79 -12.04 -21.95
N ARG A 157 -12.52 -11.07 -21.07
CA ARG A 157 -11.71 -11.26 -19.87
C ARG A 157 -12.24 -10.51 -18.66
N VAL A 158 -12.05 -11.07 -17.48
CA VAL A 158 -12.36 -10.47 -16.18
C VAL A 158 -11.11 -10.52 -15.31
N VAL A 159 -10.65 -9.35 -14.86
CA VAL A 159 -9.52 -9.24 -13.91
C VAL A 159 -10.07 -8.88 -12.53
N PHE A 160 -9.86 -9.75 -11.54
CA PHE A 160 -10.34 -9.53 -10.17
C PHE A 160 -9.34 -8.72 -9.35
N CYS A 161 -9.72 -7.46 -9.06
CA CYS A 161 -8.97 -6.49 -8.25
C CYS A 161 -9.70 -6.16 -6.93
N GLN A 162 -10.17 -7.18 -6.20
CA GLN A 162 -11.20 -7.02 -5.16
C GLN A 162 -10.68 -6.66 -3.76
N GLY A 163 -9.40 -6.31 -3.61
CA GLY A 163 -8.81 -6.08 -2.29
C GLY A 163 -9.04 -7.27 -1.34
N PHE A 164 -9.39 -7.00 -0.09
CA PHE A 164 -9.48 -8.06 0.93
C PHE A 164 -10.69 -8.99 0.72
N GLU A 165 -11.69 -8.55 -0.03
CA GLU A 165 -12.90 -9.33 -0.33
C GLU A 165 -12.61 -10.50 -1.29
N ALA A 166 -11.47 -10.47 -1.99
CA ALA A 166 -11.02 -11.60 -2.81
C ALA A 166 -10.87 -12.91 -2.02
N ARG A 167 -10.78 -12.87 -0.68
CA ARG A 167 -10.81 -14.07 0.17
C ARG A 167 -12.06 -14.93 -0.02
N GLY A 168 -13.17 -14.33 -0.46
CA GLY A 168 -14.44 -15.01 -0.75
C GLY A 168 -14.66 -15.30 -2.23
N ASN A 169 -13.64 -15.15 -3.08
CA ASN A 169 -13.78 -15.41 -4.51
C ASN A 169 -13.69 -16.92 -4.80
N PRO A 170 -14.74 -17.55 -5.36
CA PRO A 170 -14.81 -19.00 -5.54
C PRO A 170 -13.82 -19.55 -6.58
N TRP A 171 -13.29 -18.71 -7.47
CA TRP A 171 -12.29 -19.14 -8.45
C TRP A 171 -10.86 -19.11 -7.89
N PHE A 172 -10.60 -18.47 -6.75
CA PHE A 172 -9.25 -18.32 -6.20
C PHE A 172 -9.11 -18.88 -4.78
N GLU A 173 -9.89 -19.89 -4.42
CA GLU A 173 -9.92 -20.52 -3.08
C GLU A 173 -8.56 -21.08 -2.62
N GLY A 174 -7.66 -21.41 -3.56
CA GLY A 174 -6.29 -21.85 -3.26
C GLY A 174 -5.38 -20.77 -2.67
N LEU A 175 -5.81 -19.51 -2.61
CA LEU A 175 -5.03 -18.41 -2.05
C LEU A 175 -5.32 -18.22 -0.55
N SER A 176 -4.27 -18.32 0.26
CA SER A 176 -4.37 -18.06 1.71
C SER A 176 -4.26 -16.56 2.00
N PHE A 177 -5.37 -15.93 2.38
CA PHE A 177 -5.41 -14.53 2.80
C PHE A 177 -5.11 -14.37 4.28
N ASN A 178 -4.42 -13.28 4.60
CA ASN A 178 -4.24 -12.79 5.96
C ASN A 178 -4.59 -11.29 5.94
N PRO A 179 -5.88 -10.91 6.02
CA PRO A 179 -6.26 -9.50 5.98
C PRO A 179 -5.89 -8.82 7.30
N SER A 180 -5.30 -7.62 7.24
CA SER A 180 -5.06 -6.81 8.45
C SER A 180 -5.77 -5.48 8.39
N LYS A 181 -6.48 -5.14 9.46
CA LYS A 181 -6.99 -3.80 9.67
C LYS A 181 -5.86 -2.84 10.01
N GLY A 182 -5.92 -1.66 9.39
CA GLY A 182 -5.10 -0.51 9.73
C GLY A 182 -5.97 0.70 9.93
N GLU A 183 -5.81 1.34 11.07
CA GLU A 183 -6.45 2.60 11.40
C GLU A 183 -5.45 3.75 11.32
N ILE A 184 -5.93 4.93 10.93
CA ILE A 184 -5.15 6.15 10.81
C ILE A 184 -5.92 7.33 11.38
N LEU A 185 -5.19 8.33 11.83
CA LEU A 185 -5.72 9.60 12.32
C LEU A 185 -5.29 10.72 11.38
N ASP A 186 -6.20 11.63 11.06
CA ASP A 186 -5.83 12.99 10.66
C ASP A 186 -5.74 13.83 11.94
N ILE A 187 -4.64 14.56 12.10
CA ILE A 187 -4.35 15.36 13.29
C ILE A 187 -3.83 16.75 12.92
N GLU A 188 -3.97 17.68 13.84
CA GLU A 188 -3.37 19.01 13.79
C GLU A 188 -2.30 19.12 14.88
N VAL A 189 -1.12 19.62 14.51
CA VAL A 189 0.02 19.80 15.43
C VAL A 189 0.52 21.25 15.32
N PRO A 190 -0.09 22.21 16.05
CA PRO A 190 0.24 23.62 15.92
C PRO A 190 1.72 23.92 16.16
N GLY A 191 2.40 24.53 15.19
CA GLY A 191 3.82 24.90 15.28
C GLY A 191 4.82 23.80 14.88
N LEU A 192 4.36 22.58 14.57
CA LEU A 192 5.24 21.54 14.04
C LEU A 192 5.54 21.84 12.57
N ALA A 193 6.82 22.10 12.25
CA ALA A 193 7.25 22.32 10.89
C ALA A 193 7.06 21.04 10.04
N ALA A 194 6.24 21.15 8.99
CA ALA A 194 6.03 20.08 8.02
C ALA A 194 7.30 19.86 7.18
N SER A 195 8.18 18.98 7.64
CA SER A 195 9.43 18.68 6.95
C SER A 195 9.38 17.32 6.25
N HIS A 196 9.17 16.24 7.01
CA HIS A 196 9.33 14.89 6.50
C HIS A 196 8.57 13.87 7.36
N THR A 197 8.55 12.61 6.92
CA THR A 197 7.87 11.52 7.65
C THR A 197 8.74 11.07 8.83
N ILE A 198 8.15 10.94 10.02
CA ILE A 198 8.80 10.36 11.21
C ILE A 198 8.11 9.05 11.54
N HIS A 199 8.85 8.02 11.93
CA HIS A 199 8.28 6.72 12.28
C HIS A 199 8.96 6.08 13.48
N ARG A 200 8.15 5.71 14.47
CA ARG A 200 8.54 4.96 15.68
C ARG A 200 7.36 4.11 16.14
N GLY A 201 7.19 2.93 15.55
CA GLY A 201 6.02 2.06 15.75
C GLY A 201 4.75 2.56 15.05
N VAL A 202 4.50 3.88 15.09
CA VAL A 202 3.58 4.61 14.22
C VAL A 202 4.36 5.67 13.43
N TRP A 203 3.92 5.93 12.20
CA TRP A 203 4.35 7.03 11.36
C TRP A 203 3.53 8.29 11.65
N LEU A 204 4.17 9.43 11.49
CA LEU A 204 3.63 10.77 11.48
C LEU A 204 4.09 11.41 10.15
N VAL A 205 3.14 11.73 9.28
CA VAL A 205 3.41 12.19 7.91
C VAL A 205 2.69 13.52 7.65
N PRO A 206 3.38 14.54 7.09
CA PRO A 206 2.71 15.79 6.79
C PRO A 206 1.71 15.61 5.64
N ALA A 207 0.51 16.13 5.80
CA ALA A 207 -0.57 16.15 4.82
C ALA A 207 -0.72 17.55 4.18
N ALA A 208 -1.77 17.74 3.37
CA ALA A 208 -2.07 19.04 2.77
C ALA A 208 -2.49 20.06 3.83
N ASN A 209 -2.34 21.35 3.52
CA ASN A 209 -2.83 22.47 4.33
C ASN A 209 -2.30 22.51 5.78
N GLY A 210 -1.07 22.02 6.01
CA GLY A 210 -0.45 22.00 7.35
C GLY A 210 -1.01 20.94 8.30
N ALA A 211 -1.94 20.10 7.84
CA ALA A 211 -2.42 18.95 8.59
C ALA A 211 -1.37 17.82 8.62
N TRP A 212 -1.58 16.86 9.52
CA TRP A 212 -0.76 15.67 9.64
C TRP A 212 -1.62 14.42 9.60
N ARG A 213 -1.02 13.31 9.18
CA ARG A 213 -1.60 11.99 9.41
C ARG A 213 -0.71 11.18 10.31
N ALA A 214 -1.33 10.37 11.15
CA ALA A 214 -0.65 9.42 11.99
C ALA A 214 -1.23 8.02 11.85
N GLY A 215 -0.38 7.02 11.95
CA GLY A 215 -0.84 5.65 11.91
C GLY A 215 0.31 4.65 11.81
N SER A 216 0.05 3.37 11.65
CA SER A 216 -1.26 2.77 11.71
C SER A 216 -1.26 1.65 12.72
N THR A 217 -2.43 1.31 13.23
CA THR A 217 -2.62 0.02 13.90
C THR A 217 -2.40 -1.15 12.92
N TYR A 218 -2.24 -2.35 13.50
CA TYR A 218 -2.05 -3.57 12.75
C TYR A 218 -2.76 -4.74 13.43
N THR A 219 -4.04 -4.95 13.11
CA THR A 219 -4.89 -5.96 13.78
C THR A 219 -5.37 -7.03 12.81
N TRP A 220 -5.25 -8.30 13.20
CA TRP A 220 -5.70 -9.47 12.41
C TRP A 220 -7.07 -10.01 12.84
N HIS A 221 -7.50 -9.70 14.06
CA HIS A 221 -8.73 -10.23 14.65
C HIS A 221 -9.99 -9.49 14.22
N ASP A 222 -9.84 -8.27 13.72
CA ASP A 222 -10.93 -7.41 13.27
C ASP A 222 -10.78 -7.16 11.76
N THR A 223 -11.80 -7.52 11.00
CA THR A 223 -11.86 -7.31 9.54
C THR A 223 -12.93 -6.29 9.14
N SER A 224 -13.41 -5.50 10.10
CA SER A 224 -14.29 -4.36 9.85
C SER A 224 -13.50 -3.15 9.36
N ALA A 225 -14.01 -2.48 8.31
CA ALA A 225 -13.45 -1.24 7.80
C ALA A 225 -13.96 0.00 8.59
N PHE A 226 -14.22 -0.16 9.90
CA PHE A 226 -14.74 0.90 10.77
C PHE A 226 -13.70 1.28 11.83
N PRO A 227 -13.52 2.57 12.13
CA PRO A 227 -12.72 3.02 13.26
C PRO A 227 -13.09 2.39 14.61
N THR A 228 -12.11 2.26 15.52
CA THR A 228 -12.33 1.84 16.91
C THR A 228 -11.71 2.83 17.90
N GLU A 229 -12.32 2.95 19.08
CA GLU A 229 -11.77 3.78 20.17
C GLU A 229 -10.38 3.28 20.61
N SER A 230 -10.20 1.96 20.69
CA SER A 230 -8.91 1.35 21.04
C SER A 230 -7.83 1.62 19.99
N GLY A 231 -8.20 1.62 18.70
CA GLY A 231 -7.26 1.94 17.62
C GLY A 231 -6.81 3.40 17.65
N CYS A 232 -7.72 4.33 18.00
CA CYS A 232 -7.36 5.73 18.23
C CYS A 232 -6.40 5.86 19.42
N ALA A 233 -6.76 5.26 20.56
CA ALA A 233 -5.94 5.28 21.78
C ALA A 233 -4.54 4.71 21.54
N GLU A 234 -4.41 3.59 20.82
CA GLU A 234 -3.11 2.98 20.49
C GLU A 234 -2.22 3.94 19.66
N ILE A 235 -2.80 4.63 18.67
CA ILE A 235 -2.03 5.57 17.83
C ILE A 235 -1.62 6.79 18.67
N VAL A 236 -2.53 7.36 19.45
CA VAL A 236 -2.25 8.50 20.34
C VAL A 236 -1.13 8.16 21.32
N GLU A 237 -1.26 7.05 22.05
CA GLU A 237 -0.25 6.59 23.02
C GLU A 237 1.13 6.45 22.36
N ARG A 238 1.20 5.88 21.15
CA ARG A 238 2.47 5.71 20.44
C ARG A 238 3.04 7.01 19.89
N LEU A 239 2.20 7.95 19.45
CA LEU A 239 2.63 9.29 19.05
C LEU A 239 3.26 10.03 20.23
N GLU A 240 2.62 10.02 21.39
CA GLU A 240 3.08 10.72 22.60
C GLU A 240 4.46 10.23 23.08
N ARG A 241 4.87 9.01 22.72
CA ARG A 241 6.22 8.50 23.04
C ARG A 241 7.35 9.25 22.32
N PHE A 242 7.06 9.89 21.18
CA PHE A 242 8.08 10.59 20.39
C PHE A 242 7.74 12.02 19.99
N LEU A 243 6.47 12.41 19.93
CA LEU A 243 6.05 13.78 19.66
C LEU A 243 5.84 14.52 20.98
N LYS A 244 6.69 15.51 21.29
CA LYS A 244 6.61 16.30 22.54
C LYS A 244 5.66 17.50 22.44
N MET A 245 4.90 17.61 21.35
CA MET A 245 4.00 18.72 21.08
C MET A 245 2.54 18.32 21.28
N PRO A 246 1.68 19.22 21.77
CA PRO A 246 0.25 18.96 21.80
C PRO A 246 -0.30 18.83 20.38
N PHE A 247 -1.28 17.93 20.22
CA PHE A 247 -1.97 17.72 18.95
C PHE A 247 -3.45 17.44 19.18
N GLN A 248 -4.25 17.67 18.15
CA GLN A 248 -5.68 17.40 18.14
C GLN A 248 -6.01 16.39 17.05
N VAL A 249 -6.77 15.35 17.40
CA VAL A 249 -7.34 14.41 16.43
C VAL A 249 -8.56 15.06 15.78
N THR A 250 -8.56 15.17 14.46
CA THR A 250 -9.65 15.79 13.69
C THR A 250 -10.48 14.76 12.93
N LYS A 251 -9.88 13.61 12.58
CA LYS A 251 -10.58 12.51 11.91
C LYS A 251 -9.88 11.17 12.17
N GLN A 252 -10.66 10.09 12.11
CA GLN A 252 -10.15 8.73 12.10
C GLN A 252 -10.68 7.97 10.87
N SER A 253 -9.88 7.06 10.35
CA SER A 253 -10.25 6.21 9.21
C SER A 253 -9.66 4.82 9.36
N ALA A 254 -10.34 3.81 8.82
CA ALA A 254 -9.92 2.42 8.89
C ALA A 254 -10.03 1.75 7.52
N GLY A 255 -9.08 0.88 7.20
CA GLY A 255 -9.09 0.08 5.97
C GLY A 255 -8.49 -1.30 6.20
N ILE A 256 -8.90 -2.27 5.38
CA ILE A 256 -8.40 -3.64 5.45
C ILE A 256 -7.36 -3.89 4.37
N ARG A 257 -6.14 -4.21 4.76
CA ARG A 257 -5.05 -4.54 3.85
C ARG A 257 -5.26 -5.94 3.30
N PRO A 258 -5.20 -6.13 1.97
CA PRO A 258 -5.42 -7.43 1.35
C PRO A 258 -4.13 -8.25 1.36
N ASN A 259 -3.54 -8.53 2.54
CA ASN A 259 -2.31 -9.34 2.53
C ASN A 259 -2.67 -10.79 2.18
N ILE A 260 -1.84 -11.38 1.32
CA ILE A 260 -1.82 -12.81 1.04
C ILE A 260 -0.62 -13.39 1.79
N HIS A 261 -0.71 -14.63 2.24
CA HIS A 261 0.35 -15.32 2.97
C HIS A 261 1.69 -15.19 2.23
N GLY A 262 2.73 -14.65 2.91
CA GLY A 262 4.04 -14.37 2.31
C GLY A 262 4.23 -12.90 1.92
N PHE A 263 3.20 -12.07 2.02
CA PHE A 263 3.26 -10.61 1.84
C PHE A 263 3.74 -10.16 0.46
N THR A 264 3.60 -11.03 -0.55
CA THR A 264 3.82 -10.72 -1.96
C THR A 264 2.49 -10.57 -2.69
N PRO A 265 2.39 -9.66 -3.67
CA PRO A 265 1.25 -9.58 -4.57
C PRO A 265 1.05 -10.89 -5.32
N VAL A 266 -0.18 -11.13 -5.78
CA VAL A 266 -0.52 -12.25 -6.64
C VAL A 266 -1.20 -11.71 -7.88
N ILE A 267 -0.65 -12.05 -9.05
CA ILE A 267 -1.15 -11.64 -10.35
C ILE A 267 -1.17 -12.82 -11.34
N GLY A 268 -1.94 -12.73 -12.41
CA GLY A 268 -1.86 -13.68 -13.54
C GLY A 268 -3.21 -14.26 -13.95
N SER A 269 -3.19 -15.08 -15.00
CA SER A 269 -4.39 -15.76 -15.51
C SER A 269 -4.74 -16.98 -14.65
N HIS A 270 -6.04 -17.25 -14.49
CA HIS A 270 -6.51 -18.44 -13.80
C HIS A 270 -6.02 -19.71 -14.54
N PRO A 271 -5.49 -20.73 -13.84
CA PRO A 271 -4.80 -21.85 -14.50
C PRO A 271 -5.70 -22.75 -15.35
N THR A 272 -7.00 -22.81 -15.06
CA THR A 272 -7.93 -23.76 -15.70
C THR A 272 -9.24 -23.12 -16.18
N VAL A 273 -9.43 -21.82 -15.99
CA VAL A 273 -10.68 -21.13 -16.31
C VAL A 273 -10.36 -19.97 -17.23
N ASP A 274 -10.83 -20.08 -18.47
CA ASP A 274 -10.48 -19.15 -19.53
C ASP A 274 -11.05 -17.75 -19.28
N GLY A 275 -10.29 -16.74 -19.72
CA GLY A 275 -10.65 -15.33 -19.56
C GLY A 275 -10.61 -14.77 -18.14
N LEU A 276 -10.39 -15.57 -17.09
CA LEU A 276 -10.24 -15.05 -15.73
C LEU A 276 -8.78 -14.73 -15.39
N ALA A 277 -8.56 -13.61 -14.73
CA ALA A 277 -7.27 -13.21 -14.20
C ALA A 277 -7.40 -12.55 -12.83
N PHE A 278 -6.29 -12.49 -12.11
CA PHE A 278 -6.21 -12.00 -10.75
C PHE A 278 -5.20 -10.87 -10.63
N PHE A 279 -5.50 -9.86 -9.81
CA PHE A 279 -4.56 -8.84 -9.39
C PHE A 279 -4.88 -8.41 -7.97
N ASN A 280 -4.11 -8.88 -6.99
CA ASN A 280 -4.37 -8.54 -5.59
C ASN A 280 -3.12 -8.74 -4.71
N GLY A 281 -3.27 -8.67 -3.39
CA GLY A 281 -2.17 -9.02 -2.48
C GLY A 281 -1.19 -7.88 -2.19
N LEU A 282 -1.50 -6.64 -2.58
CA LEU A 282 -0.59 -5.49 -2.45
C LEU A 282 -0.25 -5.11 -0.99
N GLY A 283 -1.04 -5.57 -0.02
CA GLY A 283 -0.81 -5.37 1.41
C GLY A 283 -0.56 -3.91 1.79
N SER A 284 0.55 -3.65 2.50
CA SER A 284 0.97 -2.29 2.90
C SER A 284 1.88 -1.59 1.90
N LYS A 285 2.16 -2.20 0.74
CA LYS A 285 3.18 -1.75 -0.22
C LYS A 285 2.59 -1.40 -1.59
N GLY A 286 1.29 -1.15 -1.66
CA GLY A 286 0.59 -0.87 -2.92
C GLY A 286 1.19 0.29 -3.71
N SER A 287 1.57 1.38 -3.04
CA SER A 287 2.20 2.54 -3.70
C SER A 287 3.58 2.25 -4.30
N LEU A 288 4.26 1.18 -3.89
CA LEU A 288 5.53 0.78 -4.50
C LEU A 288 5.30 -0.29 -5.59
N LEU A 289 4.50 -1.30 -5.27
CA LEU A 289 4.42 -2.52 -6.09
C LEU A 289 3.35 -2.46 -7.18
N ALA A 290 2.32 -1.63 -7.04
CA ALA A 290 1.21 -1.64 -7.99
C ALA A 290 1.63 -1.34 -9.43
N PRO A 291 2.49 -0.32 -9.72
CA PRO A 291 2.91 -0.02 -11.09
C PRO A 291 3.60 -1.21 -11.76
N MET A 292 4.67 -1.75 -11.13
CA MET A 292 5.42 -2.91 -11.64
C MET A 292 4.54 -4.15 -11.83
N MET A 293 3.68 -4.47 -10.86
CA MET A 293 2.80 -5.64 -10.96
C MET A 293 1.76 -5.45 -12.08
N SER A 294 1.25 -4.22 -12.26
CA SER A 294 0.21 -3.94 -13.23
C SER A 294 0.74 -3.95 -14.66
N ASP A 295 1.95 -3.45 -14.87
CA ASP A 295 2.67 -3.57 -16.14
C ASP A 295 2.90 -5.04 -16.50
N GLN A 296 3.43 -5.83 -15.56
CA GLN A 296 3.65 -7.27 -15.78
C GLN A 296 2.36 -8.01 -16.13
N LEU A 297 1.26 -7.73 -15.44
CA LEU A 297 -0.03 -8.35 -15.77
C LEU A 297 -0.58 -7.87 -17.12
N ALA A 298 -0.47 -6.58 -17.44
CA ALA A 298 -0.92 -6.04 -18.72
C ALA A 298 -0.16 -6.69 -19.89
N ARG A 299 1.16 -6.80 -19.79
CA ARG A 299 2.01 -7.48 -20.79
C ARG A 299 1.66 -8.96 -20.90
N HIS A 300 1.44 -9.65 -19.79
CA HIS A 300 0.98 -11.04 -19.81
C HIS A 300 -0.34 -11.19 -20.56
N LEU A 301 -1.32 -10.33 -20.25
CA LEU A 301 -2.65 -10.42 -20.84
C LEU A 301 -2.65 -10.03 -22.33
N VAL A 302 -1.94 -8.96 -22.72
CA VAL A 302 -1.99 -8.41 -24.08
C VAL A 302 -0.98 -9.08 -25.02
N LEU A 303 0.23 -9.35 -24.53
CA LEU A 303 1.35 -9.82 -25.34
C LEU A 303 1.67 -11.32 -25.11
N GLY A 304 1.05 -11.97 -24.12
CA GLY A 304 1.31 -13.37 -23.80
C GLY A 304 2.64 -13.59 -23.06
N GLU A 305 3.24 -12.54 -22.51
CA GLU A 305 4.50 -12.64 -21.76
C GLU A 305 4.35 -13.42 -20.45
N PRO A 306 5.40 -14.10 -19.96
CA PRO A 306 5.32 -14.84 -18.72
C PRO A 306 5.24 -13.92 -17.49
N VAL A 307 4.45 -14.34 -16.50
CA VAL A 307 4.45 -13.75 -15.16
C VAL A 307 5.55 -14.40 -14.31
N SER A 308 6.23 -13.61 -13.48
CA SER A 308 7.25 -14.09 -12.55
C SER A 308 6.64 -15.14 -11.60
N ARG A 309 7.33 -16.27 -11.44
CA ARG A 309 6.82 -17.44 -10.72
C ARG A 309 6.38 -17.15 -9.27
N ASP A 310 7.09 -16.26 -8.60
CA ASP A 310 6.88 -15.87 -7.20
C ASP A 310 5.61 -15.03 -6.97
N VAL A 311 5.04 -14.44 -8.03
CA VAL A 311 3.77 -13.70 -7.99
C VAL A 311 2.66 -14.31 -8.85
N ASP A 312 2.99 -15.29 -9.71
CA ASP A 312 2.03 -15.95 -10.61
C ASP A 312 1.00 -16.79 -9.84
N VAL A 313 -0.28 -16.39 -9.94
CA VAL A 313 -1.44 -17.00 -9.30
C VAL A 313 -1.49 -18.52 -9.44
N ARG A 314 -1.06 -19.06 -10.59
CA ARG A 314 -1.01 -20.51 -10.85
C ARG A 314 -0.14 -21.26 -9.86
N PHE A 315 1.02 -20.71 -9.48
CA PHE A 315 1.91 -21.33 -8.50
C PHE A 315 1.46 -21.06 -7.08
N ARG A 316 0.96 -19.85 -6.83
CA ARG A 316 0.48 -19.43 -5.51
C ARG A 316 -0.70 -20.26 -5.03
N MET A 317 -1.63 -20.62 -5.91
CA MET A 317 -2.78 -21.50 -5.59
C MET A 317 -2.37 -22.94 -5.27
N ARG A 318 -1.20 -23.41 -5.71
CA ARG A 318 -0.70 -24.76 -5.41
C ARG A 318 0.15 -24.84 -4.14
N GLY A 319 0.31 -23.71 -3.43
CA GLY A 319 1.19 -23.63 -2.27
C GLY A 319 2.69 -23.71 -2.61
N GLU A 320 3.04 -23.76 -3.90
CA GLU A 320 4.42 -23.76 -4.36
C GLU A 320 5.02 -22.37 -4.09
N ARG A 321 6.09 -22.33 -3.30
CA ARG A 321 6.97 -21.15 -3.22
C ARG A 321 8.21 -21.43 -4.05
N SER A 322 8.66 -20.42 -4.79
CA SER A 322 10.03 -20.35 -5.30
C SER A 322 11.03 -20.43 -4.17
#